data_AF-A0A327KG17-F1
#
_entry.id   AF-A0A327KG17-F1
#
_cell.length_a   1.000
_cell.length_b   1.000
_cell.length_c   1.000
_cell.angle_alpha   90.00
_cell.angle_beta   90.00
_cell.angle_gamma   90.00
#
_symmetry.space_group_name_H-M   'P 1'
#
loop_
_entity.id
_entity.type
_entity.pdbx_description
1 polymer ?
#
loop_
_entity_poly.entity_id
_entity_poly.type
_entity_poly.pdbx_seq_one_letter_code
_entity_poly.pdbx_strand_id
1 'polypeptide(L)'
;MTGETSEPIGGDVAEAGRGTRTARRGAGGTVPRTRAASPALARPAETEAEDAGTADRILDAAEALFAERGFHAVAVREITSAADVNGAAIFYHFGRKEDLLAAVLERRAAPLAAERRRRLDALLDGPAAALTLEALIEAYLAPGLTIGFGSSEARIRFGRLRGRITADSGDARVQEILRRHYREPGRRFLEGVARLLPDLAPQDLQWRYHVMIGTLIHLLGKPGRVQAVADDPPDSTYDPSDMETAQRVLVPLLAAVFRAPPTLADATAPSRRPRRNDKKDSPS
;
A
#
# COMPACT_ATOMS: atom_id res chain seq x y z
N MET A 1 14.61 -4.44 -65.37
CA MET A 1 15.98 -3.95 -65.57
C MET A 1 16.48 -3.47 -64.23
N THR A 2 17.47 -4.02 -63.55
CA THR A 2 18.48 -5.09 -63.74
C THR A 2 18.92 -5.39 -62.29
N GLY A 3 19.10 -6.64 -61.84
CA GLY A 3 20.33 -7.44 -62.05
C GLY A 3 21.54 -6.71 -61.46
N GLU A 4 22.39 -7.24 -60.58
CA GLU A 4 22.94 -8.60 -60.44
C GLU A 4 23.92 -8.54 -59.24
N THR A 5 23.87 -9.46 -58.28
CA THR A 5 24.84 -10.58 -58.05
C THR A 5 26.29 -10.18 -57.75
N SER A 6 26.87 -10.76 -56.68
CA SER A 6 27.91 -11.81 -56.81
C SER A 6 28.62 -12.11 -55.48
N GLU A 7 28.36 -13.31 -54.96
CA GLU A 7 29.31 -14.22 -54.28
C GLU A 7 30.30 -14.79 -55.34
N PRO A 8 31.18 -15.79 -55.07
CA PRO A 8 31.89 -16.28 -53.87
C PRO A 8 33.38 -16.60 -54.21
N ILE A 9 33.99 -17.58 -53.50
CA ILE A 9 35.10 -18.53 -53.85
C ILE A 9 36.14 -18.50 -52.74
N GLY A 10 36.34 -19.56 -51.95
CA GLY A 10 36.87 -20.90 -52.29
C GLY A 10 38.23 -21.02 -51.57
N GLY A 11 38.85 -22.13 -51.19
CA GLY A 11 38.68 -23.58 -51.12
C GLY A 11 39.77 -24.00 -50.10
N ASP A 12 40.33 -25.20 -49.99
CA ASP A 12 39.93 -26.59 -50.18
C ASP A 12 41.16 -27.41 -49.70
N VAL A 13 40.91 -28.66 -49.30
CA VAL A 13 41.78 -29.86 -49.18
C VAL A 13 43.11 -29.92 -48.39
N ALA A 14 43.21 -31.08 -47.73
CA ALA A 14 44.30 -32.08 -47.76
C ALA A 14 45.46 -31.95 -46.76
N GLU A 15 46.13 -33.03 -46.32
CA GLU A 15 45.86 -34.46 -46.11
C GLU A 15 47.18 -35.01 -45.51
N ALA A 16 47.09 -36.13 -44.79
CA ALA A 16 48.10 -37.19 -44.68
C ALA A 16 49.37 -37.00 -43.80
N GLY A 17 49.59 -38.01 -42.94
CA GLY A 17 50.87 -38.27 -42.28
C GLY A 17 50.82 -39.43 -41.29
N ARG A 18 50.80 -40.67 -41.78
CA ARG A 18 50.99 -41.91 -40.99
C ARG A 18 52.46 -42.13 -40.64
N GLY A 19 52.75 -42.70 -39.47
CA GLY A 19 54.08 -43.25 -39.14
C GLY A 19 54.15 -43.95 -37.78
N THR A 20 54.49 -45.22 -37.79
CA THR A 20 54.37 -46.23 -36.71
C THR A 20 55.67 -46.51 -35.93
N ARG A 21 55.50 -47.00 -34.68
CA ARG A 21 56.40 -47.91 -33.88
C ARG A 21 57.75 -47.30 -33.40
N THR A 22 58.30 -47.56 -32.21
CA THR A 22 58.32 -48.74 -31.32
C THR A 22 58.99 -48.37 -29.97
N ALA A 23 58.59 -49.01 -28.86
CA ALA A 23 59.33 -49.36 -27.62
C ALA A 23 60.14 -48.27 -26.85
N ARG A 24 60.28 -48.21 -25.51
CA ARG A 24 60.36 -49.24 -24.46
C ARG A 24 60.35 -48.54 -23.07
N ARG A 25 59.77 -49.23 -22.06
CA ARG A 25 59.92 -49.15 -20.59
C ARG A 25 60.62 -47.93 -19.91
N GLY A 26 60.01 -47.43 -18.84
CA GLY A 26 60.76 -46.98 -17.65
C GLY A 26 60.09 -45.94 -16.75
N ALA A 27 59.55 -46.41 -15.61
CA ALA A 27 59.54 -45.77 -14.28
C ALA A 27 58.96 -44.35 -14.05
N GLY A 28 57.90 -44.30 -13.23
CA GLY A 28 57.87 -43.52 -12.00
C GLY A 28 57.75 -41.99 -12.08
N GLY A 29 56.56 -41.47 -11.82
CA GLY A 29 56.36 -40.04 -11.59
C GLY A 29 54.89 -39.66 -11.51
N THR A 30 54.29 -39.84 -10.35
CA THR A 30 52.91 -39.44 -10.04
C THR A 30 52.82 -37.91 -10.01
N VAL A 31 52.25 -37.31 -11.06
CA VAL A 31 51.89 -35.88 -11.09
C VAL A 31 50.44 -35.76 -10.60
N PRO A 32 50.09 -34.84 -9.67
CA PRO A 32 48.72 -34.70 -9.23
C PRO A 32 47.87 -34.06 -10.34
N ARG A 33 46.79 -34.73 -10.75
CA ARG A 33 45.72 -34.13 -11.54
C ARG A 33 44.97 -33.13 -10.64
N THR A 34 45.12 -31.84 -10.93
CA THR A 34 44.23 -30.80 -10.41
C THR A 34 42.81 -31.09 -10.90
N ARG A 35 42.01 -31.73 -10.05
CA ARG A 35 40.57 -31.84 -10.24
C ARG A 35 40.00 -30.46 -9.94
N ALA A 36 39.58 -29.75 -11.00
CA ALA A 36 38.81 -28.54 -10.87
C ALA A 36 37.63 -28.80 -9.91
N ALA A 37 37.58 -28.04 -8.82
CA ALA A 37 36.47 -28.06 -7.89
C ALA A 37 35.23 -27.52 -8.62
N SER A 38 34.16 -28.31 -8.65
CA SER A 38 32.83 -27.83 -9.03
C SER A 38 32.38 -26.76 -8.03
N PRO A 39 31.91 -25.58 -8.46
CA PRO A 39 31.28 -24.63 -7.56
C PRO A 39 29.80 -25.00 -7.45
N ALA A 40 29.49 -25.97 -6.60
CA ALA A 40 28.14 -26.16 -6.09
C ALA A 40 28.14 -25.66 -4.65
N LEU A 41 27.70 -24.42 -4.42
CA LEU A 41 27.18 -23.92 -3.13
C LEU A 41 26.72 -22.43 -3.13
N ALA A 42 26.60 -21.74 -4.27
CA ALA A 42 26.07 -20.35 -4.33
C ALA A 42 24.57 -20.21 -4.67
N ARG A 43 23.85 -21.31 -4.94
CA ARG A 43 22.55 -21.30 -5.63
C ARG A 43 21.23 -21.07 -4.84
N PRO A 44 21.16 -20.89 -3.50
CA PRO A 44 19.87 -20.55 -2.85
C PRO A 44 19.53 -19.06 -2.90
N ALA A 45 20.50 -18.20 -2.57
CA ALA A 45 20.24 -16.76 -2.37
C ALA A 45 19.97 -16.00 -3.67
N GLU A 46 20.59 -16.40 -4.78
CA GLU A 46 20.39 -15.79 -6.10
C GLU A 46 18.97 -16.03 -6.61
N THR A 47 18.45 -17.26 -6.45
CA THR A 47 17.09 -17.63 -6.90
C THR A 47 16.00 -16.97 -6.05
N GLU A 48 16.20 -16.86 -4.73
CA GLU A 48 15.27 -16.16 -3.84
C GLU A 48 15.21 -14.64 -4.12
N ALA A 49 16.34 -14.02 -4.47
CA ALA A 49 16.40 -12.61 -4.83
C ALA A 49 15.72 -12.33 -6.19
N GLU A 50 15.91 -13.21 -7.17
CA GLU A 50 15.22 -13.15 -8.47
C GLU A 50 13.70 -13.34 -8.34
N ASP A 51 13.26 -14.27 -7.48
CA ASP A 51 11.84 -14.51 -7.18
C ASP A 51 11.20 -13.30 -6.47
N ALA A 52 11.91 -12.68 -5.52
CA ALA A 52 11.45 -11.45 -4.86
C ALA A 52 11.31 -10.28 -5.85
N GLY A 53 12.30 -10.09 -6.73
CA GLY A 53 12.25 -9.05 -7.76
C GLY A 53 11.11 -9.26 -8.77
N THR A 54 10.75 -10.51 -9.06
CA THR A 54 9.61 -10.84 -9.92
C THR A 54 8.27 -10.53 -9.24
N ALA A 55 8.13 -10.91 -7.96
CA ALA A 55 6.93 -10.59 -7.18
C ALA A 55 6.69 -9.07 -7.06
N ASP A 56 7.75 -8.28 -6.83
CA ASP A 56 7.64 -6.83 -6.71
C ASP A 56 7.21 -6.15 -8.02
N ARG A 57 7.77 -6.57 -9.16
CA ARG A 57 7.34 -6.07 -10.49
C ARG A 57 5.87 -6.36 -10.75
N ILE A 58 5.38 -7.54 -10.38
CA ILE A 58 3.96 -7.90 -10.50
C ILE A 58 3.10 -6.99 -9.62
N LEU A 59 3.51 -6.75 -8.37
CA LEU A 59 2.77 -5.90 -7.43
C LEU A 59 2.72 -4.45 -7.91
N ASP A 60 3.82 -3.92 -8.45
CA ASP A 60 3.88 -2.56 -9.01
C ASP A 60 2.96 -2.39 -10.22
N ALA A 61 3.01 -3.35 -11.17
CA ALA A 61 2.13 -3.35 -12.34
C ALA A 61 0.65 -3.47 -11.94
N ALA A 62 0.34 -4.36 -11.00
CA ALA A 62 -1.01 -4.56 -10.48
C ALA A 62 -1.54 -3.31 -9.77
N GLU A 63 -0.75 -2.70 -8.89
CA GLU A 63 -1.10 -1.46 -8.19
C GLU A 63 -1.42 -0.34 -9.17
N ALA A 64 -0.58 -0.13 -10.18
CA ALA A 64 -0.79 0.89 -11.21
C ALA A 64 -2.08 0.65 -12.00
N LEU A 65 -2.27 -0.57 -12.54
CA LEU A 65 -3.43 -0.90 -13.36
C LEU A 65 -4.74 -0.85 -12.56
N PHE A 66 -4.76 -1.38 -11.33
CA PHE A 66 -5.95 -1.30 -10.47
C PHE A 66 -6.25 0.15 -10.06
N ALA A 67 -5.22 0.96 -9.79
CA ALA A 67 -5.37 2.38 -9.47
C ALA A 67 -5.80 3.24 -10.67
N GLU A 68 -5.61 2.78 -11.91
CA GLU A 68 -6.02 3.49 -13.13
C GLU A 68 -7.40 3.06 -13.63
N ARG A 69 -7.64 1.76 -13.73
CA ARG A 69 -8.83 1.19 -14.40
C ARG A 69 -9.82 0.51 -13.45
N GLY A 70 -9.43 0.30 -12.21
CA GLY A 70 -10.23 -0.44 -11.22
C GLY A 70 -9.98 -1.95 -11.28
N PHE A 71 -10.29 -2.64 -10.18
CA PHE A 71 -9.99 -4.06 -10.04
C PHE A 71 -10.66 -4.91 -11.12
N HIS A 72 -11.98 -4.79 -11.33
CA HIS A 72 -12.72 -5.68 -12.24
C HIS A 72 -12.30 -5.53 -13.72
N ALA A 73 -11.89 -4.34 -14.15
CA ALA A 73 -11.58 -4.05 -15.54
C ALA A 73 -10.17 -4.48 -16.02
N VAL A 74 -9.33 -4.99 -15.13
CA VAL A 74 -7.94 -5.38 -15.42
C VAL A 74 -7.83 -6.90 -15.54
N ALA A 75 -7.37 -7.44 -16.66
CA ALA A 75 -7.11 -8.87 -16.80
C ALA A 75 -5.71 -9.24 -16.29
N VAL A 76 -5.55 -10.48 -15.78
CA VAL A 76 -4.27 -11.01 -15.27
C VAL A 76 -3.16 -10.92 -16.33
N ARG A 77 -3.49 -11.18 -17.60
CA ARG A 77 -2.55 -11.08 -18.74
C ARG A 77 -2.00 -9.67 -18.95
N GLU A 78 -2.79 -8.64 -18.63
CA GLU A 78 -2.36 -7.24 -18.78
C GLU A 78 -1.33 -6.91 -17.70
N ILE A 79 -1.51 -7.46 -16.49
CA ILE A 79 -0.55 -7.33 -15.39
C ILE A 79 0.75 -8.04 -15.73
N THR A 80 0.71 -9.29 -16.21
CA THR A 80 1.94 -10.01 -16.57
C THR A 80 2.69 -9.35 -17.72
N SER A 81 1.96 -8.82 -18.70
CA SER A 81 2.57 -8.07 -19.80
C SER A 81 3.22 -6.77 -19.31
N ALA A 82 2.56 -6.03 -18.40
CA ALA A 82 3.10 -4.80 -17.85
C ALA A 82 4.29 -5.03 -16.90
N ALA A 83 4.31 -6.17 -16.20
CA ALA A 83 5.41 -6.56 -15.32
C ALA A 83 6.59 -7.20 -16.08
N ASP A 84 6.44 -7.49 -17.38
CA ASP A 84 7.40 -8.25 -18.19
C ASP A 84 7.74 -9.62 -17.58
N VAL A 85 6.70 -10.42 -17.32
CA VAL A 85 6.80 -11.77 -16.74
C VAL A 85 5.93 -12.77 -17.48
N ASN A 86 6.25 -14.06 -17.34
CA ASN A 86 5.41 -15.14 -17.85
C ASN A 86 4.05 -15.15 -17.11
N GLY A 87 2.97 -15.46 -17.82
CA GLY A 87 1.61 -15.64 -17.30
C GLY A 87 1.52 -16.56 -16.06
N ALA A 88 2.38 -17.58 -16.00
CA ALA A 88 2.44 -18.52 -14.87
C ALA A 88 2.95 -17.88 -13.55
N ALA A 89 3.70 -16.77 -13.62
CA ALA A 89 4.33 -16.15 -12.44
C ALA A 89 3.29 -15.62 -11.43
N ILE A 90 2.17 -15.06 -11.91
CA ILE A 90 1.10 -14.59 -11.00
C ILE A 90 0.50 -15.76 -10.22
N PHE A 91 0.22 -16.88 -10.90
CA PHE A 91 -0.36 -18.06 -10.24
C PHE A 91 0.61 -18.68 -9.25
N TYR A 92 1.92 -18.66 -9.55
CA TYR A 92 2.95 -19.15 -8.65
C TYR A 92 3.09 -18.28 -7.38
N HIS A 93 3.18 -16.95 -7.52
CA HIS A 93 3.44 -16.06 -6.38
C HIS A 93 2.19 -15.69 -5.58
N PHE A 94 1.05 -15.50 -6.24
CA PHE A 94 -0.14 -14.92 -5.63
C PHE A 94 -1.37 -15.84 -5.71
N GLY A 95 -1.39 -16.78 -6.66
CA GLY A 95 -2.57 -17.60 -6.92
C GLY A 95 -3.58 -16.85 -7.78
N ARG A 96 -4.66 -16.33 -7.19
CA ARG A 96 -5.73 -15.65 -7.94
C ARG A 96 -5.56 -14.14 -7.97
N LYS A 97 -6.33 -13.47 -8.81
CA LYS A 97 -6.29 -12.01 -8.97
C LYS A 97 -6.73 -11.28 -7.70
N GLU A 98 -7.70 -11.82 -6.96
CA GLU A 98 -8.14 -11.31 -5.65
C GLU A 98 -7.01 -11.38 -4.61
N ASP A 99 -6.22 -12.44 -4.69
CA ASP A 99 -5.11 -12.69 -3.79
C ASP A 99 -3.93 -11.74 -4.10
N LEU A 100 -3.76 -11.39 -5.38
CA LEU A 100 -2.86 -10.32 -5.82
C LEU A 100 -3.34 -8.93 -5.35
N LEU A 101 -4.64 -8.62 -5.45
CA LEU A 101 -5.19 -7.37 -4.91
C LEU A 101 -4.94 -7.26 -3.40
N ALA A 102 -5.19 -8.35 -2.68
CA ALA A 102 -4.89 -8.48 -1.26
C ALA A 102 -3.40 -8.18 -0.96
N ALA A 103 -2.48 -8.77 -1.72
CA ALA A 103 -1.05 -8.56 -1.56
C ALA A 103 -0.61 -7.11 -1.83
N VAL A 104 -1.19 -6.46 -2.86
CA VAL A 104 -0.95 -5.03 -3.14
C VAL A 104 -1.35 -4.16 -1.95
N LEU A 105 -2.52 -4.43 -1.36
CA LEU A 105 -3.01 -3.69 -0.21
C LEU A 105 -2.15 -3.95 1.04
N GLU A 106 -1.79 -5.20 1.29
CA GLU A 106 -0.92 -5.62 2.39
C GLU A 106 0.41 -4.86 2.35
N ARG A 107 1.07 -4.83 1.18
CA ARG A 107 2.38 -4.18 0.97
C ARG A 107 2.37 -2.71 1.38
N ARG A 108 1.25 -2.01 1.21
CA ARG A 108 1.10 -0.58 1.55
C ARG A 108 0.52 -0.37 2.96
N ALA A 109 -0.48 -1.15 3.35
CA ALA A 109 -1.20 -0.98 4.60
C ALA A 109 -0.37 -1.38 5.82
N ALA A 110 0.41 -2.46 5.73
CA ALA A 110 1.20 -2.98 6.84
C ALA A 110 2.26 -1.97 7.37
N PRO A 111 3.17 -1.42 6.55
CA PRO A 111 4.16 -0.44 7.04
C PRO A 111 3.49 0.85 7.52
N LEU A 112 2.44 1.31 6.84
CA LEU A 112 1.68 2.48 7.23
C LEU A 112 1.03 2.32 8.61
N ALA A 113 0.40 1.16 8.86
CA ALA A 113 -0.22 0.84 10.14
C ALA A 113 0.81 0.70 11.25
N ALA A 114 1.94 0.03 10.98
CA ALA A 114 3.03 -0.12 11.94
C ALA A 114 3.58 1.24 12.38
N GLU A 115 3.78 2.16 11.44
CA GLU A 115 4.28 3.50 11.74
C GLU A 115 3.28 4.33 12.57
N ARG A 116 1.98 4.29 12.21
CA ARG A 116 0.94 4.95 13.02
C ARG A 116 0.91 4.41 14.45
N ARG A 117 0.92 3.07 14.59
CA ARG A 117 0.92 2.42 15.90
C ARG A 117 2.11 2.89 16.73
N ARG A 118 3.33 2.84 16.17
CA ARG A 118 4.56 3.29 16.84
C ARG A 118 4.44 4.73 17.38
N ARG A 119 3.94 5.65 16.55
CA ARG A 119 3.79 7.07 16.95
C ARG A 119 2.73 7.26 18.04
N LEU A 120 1.59 6.58 17.90
CA LEU A 120 0.50 6.66 18.88
C LEU A 120 0.92 6.06 20.22
N ASP A 121 1.61 4.92 20.20
CA ASP A 121 2.13 4.28 21.42
C ASP A 121 3.12 5.22 22.13
N ALA A 122 4.06 5.83 21.39
CA ALA A 122 5.00 6.78 21.97
C ALA A 122 4.31 7.98 22.65
N LEU A 123 3.17 8.45 22.11
CA LEU A 123 2.37 9.52 22.74
C LEU A 123 1.59 9.04 23.95
N LEU A 124 0.97 7.86 23.87
CA LEU A 124 0.08 7.33 24.91
C LEU A 124 0.82 6.80 26.14
N ASP A 125 2.04 6.32 25.91
CA ASP A 125 2.91 5.75 26.94
C ASP A 125 3.99 6.76 27.39
N GLY A 126 4.03 7.95 26.76
CA GLY A 126 4.94 9.04 27.06
C GLY A 126 4.42 10.02 28.14
N PRO A 127 5.10 11.16 28.33
CA PRO A 127 4.69 12.17 29.29
C PRO A 127 3.30 12.74 28.96
N ALA A 128 2.43 12.89 29.97
CA ALA A 128 1.08 13.43 29.79
C ALA A 128 1.04 14.81 29.10
N ALA A 129 2.06 15.65 29.32
CA ALA A 129 2.19 16.96 28.69
C ALA A 129 2.37 16.89 27.16
N ALA A 130 2.85 15.77 26.62
CA ALA A 130 3.01 15.57 25.18
C ALA A 130 1.70 15.09 24.50
N LEU A 131 0.74 14.60 25.28
CA LEU A 131 -0.53 14.10 24.75
C LEU A 131 -1.47 15.28 24.46
N THR A 132 -1.45 15.73 23.20
CA THR A 132 -2.41 16.72 22.68
C THR A 132 -3.21 16.12 21.53
N LEU A 133 -4.35 16.74 21.23
CA LEU A 133 -5.20 16.33 20.11
C LEU A 133 -4.47 16.53 18.78
N GLU A 134 -3.75 17.64 18.65
CA GLU A 134 -2.90 17.96 17.50
C GLU A 134 -1.82 16.89 17.31
N ALA A 135 -1.14 16.48 18.38
CA ALA A 135 -0.11 15.45 18.31
C ALA A 135 -0.69 14.08 17.91
N LEU A 136 -1.86 13.69 18.44
CA LEU A 136 -2.53 12.45 18.03
C LEU A 136 -2.93 12.47 16.55
N ILE A 137 -3.51 13.59 16.08
CA ILE A 137 -3.92 13.75 14.69
C ILE A 137 -2.70 13.71 13.79
N GLU A 138 -1.64 14.44 14.13
CA GLU A 138 -0.39 14.42 13.39
C GLU A 138 0.24 13.02 13.34
N ALA A 139 0.32 12.33 14.47
CA ALA A 139 0.82 10.96 14.56
C ALA A 139 0.05 9.98 13.66
N TYR A 140 -1.25 10.21 13.47
CA TYR A 140 -2.08 9.40 12.59
C TYR A 140 -1.95 9.78 11.10
N LEU A 141 -1.90 11.08 10.79
CA LEU A 141 -1.91 11.58 9.41
C LEU A 141 -0.55 11.54 8.73
N ALA A 142 0.52 11.93 9.42
CA ALA A 142 1.86 12.08 8.83
C ALA A 142 2.36 10.82 8.10
N PRO A 143 2.14 9.60 8.63
CA PRO A 143 2.52 8.38 7.89
C PRO A 143 1.84 8.26 6.53
N GLY A 144 0.59 8.74 6.39
CA GLY A 144 -0.15 8.68 5.14
C GLY A 144 0.16 9.84 4.18
N LEU A 145 0.51 11.01 4.72
CA LEU A 145 0.68 12.22 3.93
C LEU A 145 2.14 12.45 3.51
N THR A 146 3.08 12.30 4.44
CA THR A 146 4.45 12.82 4.30
C THR A 146 5.56 11.76 4.40
N ILE A 147 5.28 10.57 4.94
CA ILE A 147 6.36 9.61 5.30
C ILE A 147 6.25 8.26 4.59
N GLY A 148 5.05 7.67 4.51
CA GLY A 148 4.90 6.22 4.30
C GLY A 148 4.97 5.70 2.86
N PHE A 149 5.06 6.56 1.84
CA PHE A 149 4.92 6.14 0.44
C PHE A 149 6.19 6.23 -0.42
N GLY A 150 7.25 6.92 0.06
CA GLY A 150 8.50 7.11 -0.68
C GLY A 150 8.41 8.06 -1.90
N SER A 151 7.24 8.13 -2.57
CA SER A 151 6.98 9.08 -3.65
C SER A 151 5.50 9.51 -3.71
N SER A 152 5.25 10.70 -4.28
CA SER A 152 3.90 11.20 -4.54
C SER A 152 3.10 10.29 -5.48
N GLU A 153 3.77 9.66 -6.44
CA GLU A 153 3.13 8.79 -7.41
C GLU A 153 2.60 7.50 -6.74
N ALA A 154 3.40 6.87 -5.88
CA ALA A 154 2.97 5.70 -5.11
C ALA A 154 1.80 6.04 -4.18
N ARG A 155 1.85 7.19 -3.50
CA ARG A 155 0.74 7.70 -2.68
C ARG A 155 -0.54 7.86 -3.49
N ILE A 156 -0.46 8.49 -4.67
CA ILE A 156 -1.61 8.74 -5.54
C ILE A 156 -2.22 7.43 -6.06
N ARG A 157 -1.39 6.48 -6.50
CA ARG A 157 -1.86 5.16 -6.95
C ARG A 157 -2.60 4.44 -5.82
N PHE A 158 -1.98 4.34 -4.64
CA PHE A 158 -2.60 3.70 -3.50
C PHE A 158 -3.88 4.41 -3.06
N GLY A 159 -3.90 5.74 -3.04
CA GLY A 159 -5.07 6.53 -2.67
C GLY A 159 -6.25 6.31 -3.63
N ARG A 160 -6.00 6.29 -4.93
CA ARG A 160 -7.02 5.99 -5.95
C ARG A 160 -7.56 4.57 -5.79
N LEU A 161 -6.66 3.60 -5.59
CA LEU A 161 -7.04 2.21 -5.33
C LEU A 161 -7.92 2.11 -4.07
N ARG A 162 -7.50 2.72 -2.96
CA ARG A 162 -8.27 2.77 -1.70
C ARG A 162 -9.64 3.44 -1.87
N GLY A 163 -9.71 4.54 -2.61
CA GLY A 163 -10.96 5.25 -2.90
C GLY A 163 -11.95 4.37 -3.65
N ARG A 164 -11.50 3.69 -4.71
CA ARG A 164 -12.34 2.75 -5.48
C ARG A 164 -12.80 1.55 -4.66
N ILE A 165 -11.89 0.95 -3.90
CA ILE A 165 -12.23 -0.18 -3.03
C ILE A 165 -13.30 0.20 -2.01
N THR A 166 -13.24 1.42 -1.46
CA THR A 166 -14.22 1.89 -0.48
C THR A 166 -15.62 2.03 -1.10
N ALA A 167 -15.71 2.36 -2.38
CA ALA A 167 -16.97 2.48 -3.10
C ALA A 167 -17.49 1.13 -3.65
N ASP A 168 -16.60 0.27 -4.14
CA ASP A 168 -16.96 -0.88 -4.99
C ASP A 168 -16.74 -2.25 -4.34
N SER A 169 -15.99 -2.37 -3.22
CA SER A 169 -15.58 -3.69 -2.71
C SER A 169 -16.41 -4.19 -1.54
N GLY A 170 -17.38 -5.07 -1.86
CA GLY A 170 -17.97 -6.02 -0.92
C GLY A 170 -17.10 -7.27 -0.65
N ASP A 171 -15.88 -7.32 -1.20
CA ASP A 171 -14.98 -8.48 -1.04
C ASP A 171 -14.49 -8.64 0.41
N ALA A 172 -14.90 -9.72 1.05
CA ALA A 172 -14.59 -10.04 2.44
C ALA A 172 -13.08 -10.13 2.72
N ARG A 173 -12.26 -10.56 1.76
CA ARG A 173 -10.81 -10.69 1.93
C ARG A 173 -10.13 -9.33 1.96
N VAL A 174 -10.56 -8.42 1.06
CA VAL A 174 -10.09 -7.03 1.07
C VAL A 174 -10.48 -6.34 2.37
N GLN A 175 -11.72 -6.50 2.81
CA GLN A 175 -12.19 -5.94 4.08
C GLN A 175 -11.40 -6.50 5.27
N GLU A 176 -11.11 -7.80 5.29
CA GLU A 176 -10.34 -8.43 6.35
C GLU A 176 -8.91 -7.87 6.44
N ILE A 177 -8.23 -7.66 5.30
CA ILE A 177 -6.88 -7.08 5.27
C ILE A 177 -6.87 -5.66 5.80
N LEU A 178 -7.81 -4.82 5.33
CA LEU A 178 -7.94 -3.45 5.81
C LEU A 178 -8.23 -3.44 7.32
N ARG A 179 -9.14 -4.31 7.78
CA ARG A 179 -9.48 -4.46 9.19
C ARG A 179 -8.26 -4.89 10.01
N ARG A 180 -7.46 -5.84 9.53
CA ARG A 180 -6.25 -6.33 10.21
C ARG A 180 -5.26 -5.21 10.49
N HIS A 181 -5.03 -4.33 9.51
CA HIS A 181 -4.02 -3.27 9.63
C HIS A 181 -4.54 -1.99 10.28
N TYR A 182 -5.78 -1.58 10.02
CA TYR A 182 -6.28 -0.30 10.50
C TYR A 182 -6.99 -0.38 11.86
N ARG A 183 -7.34 -1.57 12.36
CA ARG A 183 -8.00 -1.73 13.65
C ARG A 183 -7.17 -1.17 14.80
N GLU A 184 -5.92 -1.62 14.93
CA GLU A 184 -5.13 -1.29 16.12
C GLU A 184 -4.69 0.18 16.15
N PRO A 185 -4.16 0.78 15.06
CA PRO A 185 -3.89 2.21 15.03
C PRO A 185 -5.14 3.05 15.29
N GLY A 186 -6.30 2.67 14.73
CA GLY A 186 -7.56 3.35 15.00
C GLY A 186 -7.96 3.27 16.47
N ARG A 187 -7.84 2.09 17.09
CA ARG A 187 -8.13 1.88 18.51
C ARG A 187 -7.25 2.77 19.41
N ARG A 188 -5.94 2.81 19.17
CA ARG A 188 -5.00 3.65 19.93
C ARG A 188 -5.30 5.13 19.76
N PHE A 189 -5.59 5.57 18.54
CA PHE A 189 -6.00 6.95 18.30
C PHE A 189 -7.25 7.32 19.09
N LEU A 190 -8.30 6.50 19.00
CA LEU A 190 -9.56 6.72 19.72
C LEU A 190 -9.38 6.69 21.24
N GLU A 191 -8.52 5.82 21.75
CA GLU A 191 -8.13 5.78 23.17
C GLU A 191 -7.51 7.11 23.62
N GLY A 192 -6.58 7.66 22.83
CA GLY A 192 -5.97 8.96 23.12
C GLY A 192 -6.97 10.11 23.10
N VAL A 193 -7.86 10.14 22.11
CA VAL A 193 -8.90 11.17 22.04
C VAL A 193 -9.87 11.06 23.22
N ALA A 194 -10.27 9.85 23.60
CA ALA A 194 -11.16 9.63 24.75
C ALA A 194 -10.52 10.07 26.08
N ARG A 195 -9.20 9.97 26.24
CA ARG A 195 -8.48 10.52 27.41
C ARG A 195 -8.53 12.05 27.46
N LEU A 196 -8.48 12.71 26.31
CA LEU A 196 -8.48 14.18 26.20
C LEU A 196 -9.88 14.79 26.21
N LEU A 197 -10.88 14.04 25.73
CA LEU A 197 -12.27 14.47 25.58
C LEU A 197 -13.21 13.44 26.23
N PRO A 198 -13.15 13.26 27.56
CA PRO A 198 -13.88 12.20 28.27
C PRO A 198 -15.41 12.37 28.23
N ASP A 199 -15.90 13.60 28.03
CA ASP A 199 -17.32 13.91 27.99
C ASP A 199 -17.97 13.62 26.62
N LEU A 200 -17.17 13.22 25.62
CA LEU A 200 -17.67 12.94 24.28
C LEU A 200 -18.22 11.52 24.20
N ALA A 201 -19.49 11.38 23.84
CA ALA A 201 -20.12 10.07 23.67
C ALA A 201 -19.37 9.21 22.62
N PRO A 202 -19.27 7.88 22.82
CA PRO A 202 -18.54 7.00 21.88
C PRO A 202 -19.02 7.10 20.43
N GLN A 203 -20.33 7.30 20.21
CA GLN A 203 -20.89 7.43 18.87
C GLN A 203 -20.46 8.73 18.17
N ASP A 204 -20.43 9.84 18.90
CA ASP A 204 -19.93 11.12 18.38
C ASP A 204 -18.45 11.03 18.01
N LEU A 205 -17.67 10.37 18.86
CA LEU A 205 -16.26 10.13 18.60
C LEU A 205 -16.03 9.29 17.33
N GLN A 206 -16.85 8.25 17.12
CA GLN A 206 -16.81 7.43 15.89
C GLN A 206 -17.12 8.23 14.63
N TRP A 207 -18.12 9.12 14.67
CA TRP A 207 -18.45 9.99 13.53
C TRP A 207 -17.31 10.95 13.19
N ARG A 208 -16.68 11.56 14.19
CA ARG A 208 -15.53 12.46 13.97
C ARG A 208 -14.33 11.73 13.42
N TYR A 209 -14.08 10.51 13.90
CA TYR A 209 -13.07 9.62 13.31
C TYR A 209 -13.42 9.24 11.87
N HIS A 210 -14.68 8.94 11.56
CA HIS A 210 -15.13 8.66 10.19
C HIS A 210 -14.86 9.84 9.24
N VAL A 211 -15.17 11.07 9.66
CA VAL A 211 -14.86 12.29 8.90
C VAL A 211 -13.36 12.42 8.63
N MET A 212 -12.53 12.26 9.67
CA MET A 212 -11.07 12.31 9.53
C MET A 212 -10.55 11.28 8.51
N ILE A 213 -11.03 10.03 8.58
CA ILE A 213 -10.62 8.97 7.65
C ILE A 213 -11.10 9.26 6.22
N GLY A 214 -12.32 9.77 6.05
CA GLY A 214 -12.84 10.19 4.75
C GLY A 214 -11.98 11.27 4.11
N THR A 215 -11.63 12.32 4.87
CA THR A 215 -10.72 13.38 4.42
C THR A 215 -9.36 12.82 4.02
N LEU A 216 -8.77 11.94 4.84
CA LEU A 216 -7.49 11.33 4.54
C LEU A 216 -7.54 10.49 3.25
N ILE A 217 -8.53 9.60 3.10
CA ILE A 217 -8.66 8.76 1.89
C ILE A 217 -8.81 9.64 0.64
N HIS A 218 -9.60 10.72 0.73
CA HIS A 218 -9.78 11.65 -0.38
C HIS A 218 -8.45 12.30 -0.81
N LEU A 219 -7.65 12.78 0.15
CA LEU A 219 -6.39 13.45 -0.13
C LEU A 219 -5.31 12.53 -0.73
N LEU A 220 -5.34 11.23 -0.37
CA LEU A 220 -4.42 10.27 -0.97
C LEU A 220 -4.67 10.09 -2.47
N GLY A 221 -5.91 10.25 -2.97
CA GLY A 221 -6.33 9.88 -4.33
C GLY A 221 -6.15 10.91 -5.45
N LYS A 222 -5.34 11.96 -5.24
CA LYS A 222 -5.23 13.20 -6.06
C LYS A 222 -6.49 14.09 -5.94
N PRO A 223 -6.53 15.04 -5.00
CA PRO A 223 -7.70 15.86 -4.73
C PRO A 223 -7.82 17.01 -5.75
N GLY A 224 -8.18 16.70 -7.00
CA GLY A 224 -8.32 17.68 -8.08
C GLY A 224 -9.72 18.29 -8.24
N ARG A 225 -10.64 18.09 -7.30
CA ARG A 225 -12.03 18.55 -7.44
C ARG A 225 -12.24 20.01 -7.08
N VAL A 226 -11.38 20.61 -6.25
CA VAL A 226 -11.57 22.00 -5.79
C VAL A 226 -11.37 22.98 -6.94
N GLN A 227 -10.30 22.84 -7.72
CA GLN A 227 -10.07 23.64 -8.93
C GLN A 227 -11.10 23.41 -10.05
N ALA A 228 -11.89 22.34 -9.95
CA ALA A 228 -12.99 22.09 -10.89
C ALA A 228 -14.29 22.80 -10.49
N VAL A 229 -14.39 23.32 -9.27
CA VAL A 229 -15.60 23.99 -8.74
C VAL A 229 -15.51 25.51 -8.91
N ALA A 230 -14.32 26.08 -8.81
CA ALA A 230 -14.07 27.50 -9.01
C ALA A 230 -12.63 27.74 -9.48
N ASP A 231 -12.43 28.81 -10.24
CA ASP A 231 -11.10 29.29 -10.55
C ASP A 231 -10.40 29.71 -9.25
N ASP A 232 -9.10 29.42 -9.19
CA ASP A 232 -8.26 29.87 -8.10
C ASP A 232 -8.18 31.41 -8.09
N PRO A 233 -8.25 32.06 -6.91
CA PRO A 233 -7.93 33.47 -6.79
C PRO A 233 -6.54 33.80 -7.39
N PRO A 234 -6.30 35.03 -7.88
CA PRO A 234 -5.04 35.41 -8.54
C PRO A 234 -3.77 35.12 -7.74
N ASP A 235 -3.86 35.19 -6.41
CA ASP A 235 -2.75 34.95 -5.48
C ASP A 235 -2.87 33.60 -4.74
N SER A 236 -3.66 32.67 -5.26
CA SER A 236 -3.85 31.34 -4.65
C SER A 236 -2.54 30.55 -4.68
N THR A 237 -2.13 30.07 -3.52
CA THR A 237 -1.03 29.11 -3.35
C THR A 237 -1.53 27.69 -3.12
N TYR A 238 -2.81 27.42 -3.42
CA TYR A 238 -3.44 26.13 -3.16
C TYR A 238 -2.88 25.05 -4.09
N ASP A 239 -1.99 24.22 -3.55
CA ASP A 239 -1.53 23.00 -4.20
C ASP A 239 -2.09 21.75 -3.48
N PRO A 240 -3.06 21.03 -4.08
CA PRO A 240 -3.60 19.78 -3.54
C PRO A 240 -2.58 18.63 -3.49
N SER A 241 -1.39 18.81 -4.06
CA SER A 241 -0.29 17.86 -4.06
C SER A 241 0.73 18.14 -2.95
N ASP A 242 0.73 19.34 -2.36
CA ASP A 242 1.58 19.72 -1.24
C ASP A 242 1.05 19.10 0.06
N MET A 243 1.60 17.92 0.39
CA MET A 243 1.19 17.16 1.56
C MET A 243 1.73 17.72 2.87
N GLU A 244 2.80 18.51 2.84
CA GLU A 244 3.30 19.19 4.04
C GLU A 244 2.35 20.32 4.44
N THR A 245 1.95 21.14 3.47
CA THR A 245 0.93 22.16 3.69
C THR A 245 -0.41 21.54 4.03
N ALA A 246 -0.83 20.47 3.35
CA ALA A 246 -2.05 19.75 3.69
C ALA A 246 -2.03 19.26 5.15
N GLN A 247 -0.94 18.63 5.61
CA GLN A 247 -0.81 18.18 7.01
C GLN A 247 -0.90 19.37 7.98
N ARG A 248 -0.14 20.45 7.73
CA ARG A 248 -0.12 21.65 8.56
C ARG A 248 -1.48 22.34 8.68
N VAL A 249 -2.28 22.34 7.61
CA VAL A 249 -3.64 22.90 7.62
C VAL A 249 -4.63 21.94 8.30
N LEU A 250 -4.54 20.64 8.03
CA LEU A 250 -5.52 19.65 8.49
C LEU A 250 -5.43 19.35 9.98
N VAL A 251 -4.24 19.35 10.56
CA VAL A 251 -4.07 19.06 12.00
C VAL A 251 -4.93 19.98 12.87
N PRO A 252 -4.81 21.32 12.80
CA PRO A 252 -5.65 22.21 13.60
C PRO A 252 -7.13 22.17 13.19
N LEU A 253 -7.44 21.97 11.91
CA LEU A 253 -8.83 21.92 11.42
C LEU A 253 -9.57 20.69 11.96
N LEU A 254 -8.93 19.51 11.88
CA LEU A 254 -9.47 18.28 12.46
C LEU A 254 -9.50 18.36 13.99
N ALA A 255 -8.52 19.00 14.64
CA ALA A 255 -8.57 19.22 16.07
C ALA A 255 -9.81 20.06 16.46
N ALA A 256 -10.18 21.06 15.66
CA ALA A 256 -11.42 21.80 15.84
C ALA A 256 -12.67 20.90 15.61
N VAL A 257 -12.68 20.02 14.61
CA VAL A 257 -13.74 19.02 14.40
C VAL A 257 -13.89 18.11 15.63
N PHE A 258 -12.78 17.67 16.22
CA PHE A 258 -12.80 16.85 17.44
C PHE A 258 -13.22 17.63 18.69
N ARG A 259 -12.99 18.94 18.75
CA ARG A 259 -13.44 19.81 19.86
C ARG A 259 -14.84 20.39 19.70
N ALA A 260 -15.45 20.27 18.52
CA ALA A 260 -16.80 20.80 18.28
C ALA A 260 -17.80 20.29 19.34
N PRO A 261 -18.86 21.04 19.69
CA PRO A 261 -19.86 20.58 20.65
C PRO A 261 -20.43 19.20 20.28
N PRO A 262 -20.81 18.36 21.25
CA PRO A 262 -21.50 17.11 20.98
C PRO A 262 -22.71 17.35 20.08
N THR A 263 -22.86 16.53 19.03
CA THR A 263 -23.91 16.70 18.03
C THR A 263 -25.04 15.70 18.24
N LEU A 264 -24.73 14.54 18.82
CA LEU A 264 -25.73 13.58 19.25
C LEU A 264 -25.96 13.73 20.76
N ALA A 265 -27.23 13.78 21.16
CA ALA A 265 -27.59 13.66 22.57
C ALA A 265 -27.14 12.29 23.08
N ASP A 266 -26.69 12.25 24.33
CA ASP A 266 -26.27 11.01 24.97
C ASP A 266 -27.46 10.04 25.02
N ALA A 267 -27.45 9.03 24.14
CA ALA A 267 -28.56 8.08 24.01
C ALA A 267 -28.79 7.23 25.28
N THR A 268 -27.85 7.31 26.23
CA THR A 268 -27.87 6.71 27.56
C THR A 268 -28.57 7.56 28.63
N ALA A 269 -28.92 8.82 28.36
CA ALA A 269 -29.73 9.61 29.29
C ALA A 269 -31.18 9.10 29.27
N PRO A 270 -31.77 8.67 30.41
CA PRO A 270 -33.13 8.16 30.44
C PRO A 270 -34.09 9.24 29.92
N SER A 271 -34.82 8.89 28.86
CA SER A 271 -35.88 9.72 28.28
C SER A 271 -36.82 10.19 29.39
N ARG A 272 -36.74 11.48 29.75
CA ARG A 272 -37.77 12.15 30.55
C ARG A 272 -39.03 12.25 29.67
N ARG A 273 -39.80 11.16 29.56
CA ARG A 273 -41.16 11.23 29.03
C ARG A 273 -41.97 12.12 29.98
N PRO A 274 -42.65 13.16 29.48
CA PRO A 274 -43.57 13.93 30.31
C PRO A 274 -44.70 12.99 30.77
N ARG A 275 -44.95 12.94 32.09
CA ARG A 275 -46.09 12.22 32.65
C ARG A 275 -47.36 12.79 32.03
N ARG A 276 -48.07 11.98 31.25
CA ARG A 276 -49.39 12.31 30.75
C ARG A 276 -50.32 12.41 31.97
N ASN A 277 -50.83 13.60 32.25
CA ASN A 277 -51.86 13.81 33.25
C ASN A 277 -53.14 13.17 32.72
N ASP A 278 -53.45 11.95 33.16
CA ASP A 278 -54.78 11.37 32.96
C ASP A 278 -55.75 12.07 33.91
N LYS A 279 -56.34 13.19 33.45
CA LYS A 279 -57.54 13.75 34.06
C LYS A 279 -58.70 12.90 33.55
N LYS A 280 -59.07 11.89 34.35
CA LYS A 280 -60.29 11.10 34.16
C LYS A 280 -61.50 12.04 34.21
N ASP A 281 -62.24 12.09 33.11
CA ASP A 281 -63.66 12.38 33.12
C ASP A 281 -64.35 11.44 34.11
N SER A 282 -65.07 12.02 35.07
CA SER A 282 -66.04 11.28 35.90
C SER A 282 -67.44 11.72 35.47
N PRO A 283 -68.34 10.78 35.11
CA PRO A 283 -69.74 11.09 34.93
C PRO A 283 -70.47 10.87 36.27
N SER A 284 -71.16 11.90 36.75
CA SER A 284 -72.41 11.84 37.55
C SER A 284 -72.92 13.26 37.74
#